data_AF-A0A093GNX7-F1
#
_entry.id   AF-A0A093GNX7-F1
#
_cell.length_a   1.000
_cell.length_b   1.000
_cell.length_c   1.000
_cell.angle_alpha   90.00
_cell.angle_beta   90.00
_cell.angle_gamma   90.00
#
_symmetry.space_group_name_H-M   'P 1'
#
loop_
_entity.id
_entity.type
_entity.pdbx_description
1 polymer ?
#
loop_
_entity_poly.entity_id
_entity_poly.type
_entity_poly.pdbx_seq_one_letter_code
_entity_poly.pdbx_strand_id
1 'polypeptide(L)'
;RLECIICYCSYDLSGRPPRRLYCGHRFCQACLRRLDAVANEQRWTPCRQCRQNTPTPRGGVAMLDLDLPTFLAVKADKEQPRPAGRARPDLATKGSGKEKVVTQQPLGLCQDAVPPGPLPRRGCCRPCLCC
;
A
#
# COMPACT_ATOMS: atom_id res chain seq x y z
N ARG A 1 3.30 -7.31 2.64
CA ARG A 1 2.68 -5.97 2.40
C ARG A 1 3.75 -5.00 1.87
N LEU A 2 3.58 -4.39 0.70
CA LEU A 2 4.61 -3.51 0.08
C LEU A 2 4.34 -2.02 0.32
N GLU A 3 3.89 -1.67 1.52
CA GLU A 3 3.62 -0.29 1.91
C GLU A 3 4.16 0.05 3.29
N CYS A 4 4.36 1.34 3.54
CA CYS A 4 4.83 1.85 4.82
C CYS A 4 3.68 2.02 5.81
N ILE A 5 3.83 1.52 7.04
CA ILE A 5 2.79 1.59 8.07
C ILE A 5 2.53 3.00 8.62
N ILE A 6 3.43 3.97 8.34
CA ILE A 6 3.27 5.36 8.81
C ILE A 6 2.41 6.16 7.83
N CYS A 7 2.77 6.14 6.54
CA CYS A 7 2.07 6.95 5.53
C CYS A 7 1.07 6.16 4.68
N TYR A 8 1.04 4.83 4.82
CA TYR A 8 0.22 3.91 4.01
C TYR A 8 0.42 4.07 2.50
N CYS A 9 1.60 4.56 2.09
CA CYS A 9 1.98 4.62 0.68
C CYS A 9 2.81 3.38 0.33
N SER A 10 2.68 2.91 -0.91
CA SER A 10 3.55 1.89 -1.48
C SER A 10 5.02 2.32 -1.43
N TYR A 11 5.91 1.36 -1.24
CA TYR A 11 7.33 1.58 -1.43
C TYR A 11 7.64 1.79 -2.91
N ASP A 12 8.71 2.54 -3.18
CA ASP A 12 9.25 2.72 -4.52
C ASP A 12 10.78 2.61 -4.49
N LEU A 13 11.42 2.62 -5.66
CA LEU A 13 12.86 2.35 -5.80
C LEU A 13 13.75 3.58 -5.57
N SER A 14 13.17 4.77 -5.37
CA SER A 14 13.92 6.03 -5.41
C SER A 14 13.54 6.97 -4.26
N GLY A 15 12.29 7.41 -4.19
CA GLY A 15 11.82 8.38 -3.19
C GLY A 15 11.42 7.76 -1.86
N ARG A 16 10.87 6.54 -1.90
CA ARG A 16 10.33 5.79 -0.75
C ARG A 16 10.86 4.35 -0.67
N PRO A 17 12.18 4.11 -0.81
CA PRO A 17 12.69 2.77 -0.59
C PRO A 17 12.46 2.33 0.87
N PRO A 18 12.18 1.03 1.10
CA PRO A 18 11.99 0.48 2.44
C PRO A 18 13.34 0.41 3.16
N ARG A 19 13.53 1.24 4.19
CA ARG A 19 14.71 1.25 5.06
C ARG A 19 14.42 0.42 6.30
N ARG A 20 15.40 -0.36 6.74
CA ARG A 20 15.34 -1.20 7.93
C ARG A 20 16.07 -0.52 9.09
N LEU A 21 15.42 -0.47 10.25
CA LEU A 21 16.01 -0.03 11.50
C LEU A 21 16.74 -1.19 12.18
N TYR A 22 17.56 -0.93 13.20
CA TYR A 22 18.33 -1.97 13.90
C TYR A 22 17.46 -3.04 14.56
N CYS A 23 16.24 -2.66 14.97
CA CYS A 23 15.25 -3.59 15.49
C CYS A 23 14.60 -4.50 14.41
N GLY A 24 15.01 -4.42 13.16
CA GLY A 24 14.48 -5.21 12.04
C GLY A 24 13.19 -4.66 11.41
N HIS A 25 12.54 -3.66 12.04
CA HIS A 25 11.35 -3.04 11.46
C HIS A 25 11.69 -2.14 10.27
N ARG A 26 10.75 -2.07 9.31
CA ARG A 26 10.92 -1.35 8.06
C ARG A 26 9.91 -0.22 7.87
N PHE A 27 10.39 0.89 7.31
CA PHE A 27 9.60 2.08 7.00
C PHE A 27 10.12 2.71 5.72
N CYS A 28 9.33 3.56 5.04
CA CYS A 28 9.84 4.23 3.85
C CYS A 28 10.84 5.32 4.26
N GLN A 29 11.88 5.53 3.44
CA GLN A 29 12.90 6.55 3.69
C GLN A 29 12.30 7.95 3.93
N ALA A 30 11.23 8.32 3.20
CA ALA A 30 10.57 9.60 3.38
C ALA A 30 9.94 9.77 4.77
N CYS A 31 9.42 8.70 5.37
CA CYS A 31 8.90 8.74 6.73
C CYS A 31 10.03 8.75 7.76
N LEU A 32 11.10 7.97 7.56
CA LEU A 32 12.25 8.00 8.46
C LEU A 32 12.90 9.39 8.50
N ARG A 33 13.02 10.10 7.37
CA ARG A 33 13.52 11.49 7.34
C ARG A 33 12.75 12.43 8.25
N ARG A 34 11.45 12.21 8.43
CA ARG A 34 10.58 13.03 9.31
C ARG A 34 10.67 12.61 10.78
N LEU A 35 11.16 11.41 11.05
CA LEU A 35 11.34 10.88 12.40
C LEU A 35 12.76 11.06 12.94
N ASP A 36 13.74 11.25 12.04
CA ASP A 36 15.12 11.52 12.39
C ASP A 36 15.22 12.78 13.26
N ALA A 37 15.83 12.65 14.43
CA ALA A 37 15.99 13.71 15.40
C ALA A 37 17.45 13.80 15.85
N VAL A 38 17.89 15.00 16.21
CA VAL A 38 19.22 15.25 16.77
C VAL A 38 19.11 15.30 18.28
N ALA A 39 19.93 14.52 18.99
CA ALA A 39 20.07 14.56 20.44
C ALA A 39 21.54 14.27 20.82
N ASN A 40 22.11 15.09 21.70
CA ASN A 40 23.52 14.99 22.12
C ASN A 40 24.48 14.95 20.91
N GLU A 41 24.31 15.87 19.96
CA GLU A 41 25.14 16.00 18.74
C GLU A 41 25.08 14.77 17.79
N GLN A 42 24.25 13.77 18.10
CA GLN A 42 24.08 12.55 17.34
C GLN A 42 22.66 12.47 16.78
N ARG A 43 22.51 11.92 15.57
CA ARG A 43 21.20 11.67 14.95
C ARG A 43 20.65 10.31 15.35
N TRP A 44 19.35 10.26 15.62
CA TRP A 44 18.62 9.08 16.06
C TRP A 44 17.26 9.02 15.37
N THR A 45 16.90 7.82 14.91
CA THR A 45 15.59 7.55 14.34
C THR A 45 14.86 6.54 15.23
N PRO A 46 13.74 6.91 15.89
CA PRO A 46 12.97 5.99 16.73
C PRO A 46 12.08 5.06 15.88
N CYS A 47 12.03 3.78 16.26
CA CYS A 47 11.10 2.84 15.67
C CYS A 47 9.68 3.10 16.15
N ARG A 48 8.73 3.33 15.22
CA ARG A 48 7.32 3.54 15.57
C ARG A 48 6.58 2.27 16.02
N GLN A 49 7.17 1.09 15.80
CA GLN A 49 6.58 -0.19 16.18
C GLN A 49 7.01 -0.64 17.58
N CYS A 50 8.32 -0.58 17.88
CA CYS A 50 8.87 -1.12 19.12
C CYS A 50 9.62 -0.09 19.98
N ARG A 51 9.61 1.20 19.60
CA ARG A 51 10.26 2.31 20.32
C ARG A 51 11.78 2.21 20.50
N GLN A 52 12.43 1.22 19.91
CA GLN A 52 13.89 1.12 19.87
C GLN A 52 14.49 2.24 19.01
N ASN A 53 15.57 2.84 19.47
CA ASN A 53 16.28 3.89 18.75
C ASN A 53 17.33 3.28 17.81
N THR A 54 17.48 3.85 16.63
CA THR A 54 18.55 3.52 15.69
C THR A 54 19.44 4.75 15.49
N PRO A 55 20.73 4.69 15.87
CA PRO A 55 21.71 5.70 15.47
C PRO A 55 21.65 5.90 13.95
N THR A 56 21.50 7.15 13.54
CA THR A 56 21.45 7.49 12.12
C THR A 56 22.87 7.83 11.64
N PRO A 57 23.37 7.21 10.56
CA PRO A 57 24.71 7.49 10.04
C PRO A 57 24.87 8.96 9.62
N ARG A 58 26.12 9.42 9.41
CA ARG A 58 26.42 10.80 8.98
C ARG A 58 25.69 11.21 7.69
N GLY A 59 25.46 10.28 6.76
CA GLY A 59 24.67 10.50 5.55
C GLY A 59 23.14 10.45 5.74
N GLY A 60 22.67 10.48 6.97
CA GLY A 60 21.26 10.46 7.33
C GLY A 60 20.59 9.11 7.09
N VAL A 61 19.27 9.10 7.10
CA VAL A 61 18.44 7.87 6.96
C VAL A 61 18.60 7.18 5.60
N ALA A 62 19.16 7.87 4.60
CA ALA A 62 19.46 7.28 3.29
C ALA A 62 20.61 6.26 3.35
N MET A 63 21.43 6.31 4.40
CA MET A 63 22.52 5.38 4.64
C MET A 63 22.12 4.20 5.53
N LEU A 64 20.86 4.14 5.99
CA LEU A 64 20.35 2.94 6.67
C LEU A 64 20.17 1.81 5.66
N ASP A 65 20.28 0.57 6.13
CA ASP A 65 20.08 -0.60 5.28
C ASP A 65 18.73 -0.56 4.58
N LEU A 66 18.70 -1.03 3.33
CA LEU A 66 17.45 -1.37 2.68
C LEU A 66 16.91 -2.66 3.30
N ASP A 67 15.60 -2.74 3.45
CA ASP A 67 14.95 -4.03 3.61
C ASP A 67 14.95 -4.75 2.26
N LEU A 68 16.06 -5.42 1.98
CA LEU A 68 16.36 -6.02 0.68
C LEU A 68 15.25 -6.95 0.16
N PRO A 69 14.63 -7.83 0.98
CA PRO A 69 13.52 -8.66 0.51
C PRO A 69 12.35 -7.83 -0.03
N THR A 70 11.99 -6.75 0.66
CA THR A 70 10.93 -5.85 0.20
C THR A 70 11.35 -5.05 -1.02
N PHE A 71 12.58 -4.52 -1.04
CA PHE A 71 13.06 -3.74 -2.17
C PHE A 71 13.05 -4.57 -3.46
N LEU A 72 13.49 -5.83 -3.39
CA LEU A 72 13.45 -6.76 -4.53
C LEU A 72 12.02 -7.14 -4.93
N ALA A 73 11.10 -7.28 -3.97
CA ALA A 73 9.69 -7.49 -4.29
C ALA A 73 9.07 -6.28 -5.04
N VAL A 74 9.44 -5.05 -4.65
CA VAL A 74 9.03 -3.82 -5.36
C VAL A 74 9.64 -3.75 -6.76
N LYS A 75 10.89 -4.18 -6.92
CA LYS A 75 11.54 -4.31 -8.23
C LYS A 75 10.77 -5.26 -9.15
N ALA A 76 10.50 -6.48 -8.67
CA ALA A 76 9.82 -7.50 -9.43
C ALA A 76 8.40 -7.09 -9.86
N ASP A 77 7.64 -6.41 -8.98
CA ASP A 77 6.30 -5.90 -9.30
C ASP A 77 6.31 -4.88 -10.45
N LYS A 78 7.36 -4.04 -10.53
CA LYS A 78 7.49 -3.02 -11.58
C LYS A 78 7.99 -3.57 -12.92
N GLU A 79 8.69 -4.69 -12.90
CA GLU A 79 9.23 -5.36 -14.09
C GLU A 79 8.21 -6.27 -14.78
N GLN A 80 7.11 -6.63 -14.10
CA GLN A 80 6.03 -7.37 -14.74
C GLN A 80 5.30 -6.47 -15.77
N PRO A 81 5.30 -6.81 -17.06
CA PRO A 81 4.42 -6.18 -18.03
C PRO A 81 3.00 -6.39 -17.52
N ARG A 82 2.22 -5.31 -17.37
CA ARG A 82 0.78 -5.47 -17.13
C ARG A 82 0.26 -6.36 -18.25
N PRO A 83 -0.35 -7.53 -17.96
CA PRO A 83 -1.04 -8.27 -19.00
C PRO A 83 -2.01 -7.28 -19.60
N ALA A 84 -1.83 -6.96 -20.89
CA ALA A 84 -2.81 -6.18 -21.63
C ALA A 84 -4.15 -6.80 -21.30
N GLY A 85 -5.04 -5.98 -20.73
CA GLY A 85 -6.32 -6.44 -20.22
C GLY A 85 -6.91 -7.39 -21.23
N ARG A 86 -7.14 -8.63 -20.82
CA ARG A 86 -7.80 -9.63 -21.66
C ARG A 86 -9.12 -8.99 -22.04
N ALA A 87 -9.24 -8.52 -23.29
CA ALA A 87 -10.51 -8.15 -23.84
C ALA A 87 -11.43 -9.35 -23.59
N ARG A 88 -12.52 -9.10 -22.89
CA ARG A 88 -13.56 -10.11 -22.66
C ARG A 88 -13.96 -10.61 -24.05
N PRO A 89 -13.97 -11.92 -24.34
CA PRO A 89 -14.74 -12.42 -25.45
C PRO A 89 -16.20 -12.15 -25.10
N ASP A 90 -16.81 -11.19 -25.79
CA ASP A 90 -18.27 -11.06 -25.89
C ASP A 90 -18.79 -12.38 -26.46
N LEU A 91 -19.37 -13.22 -25.62
CA LEU A 91 -20.00 -14.46 -26.04
C LEU A 91 -21.48 -14.19 -26.35
N ALA A 92 -21.74 -14.10 -27.65
CA ALA A 92 -22.86 -14.69 -28.40
C ALA A 92 -24.31 -14.30 -28.08
N THR A 93 -24.87 -13.59 -29.08
CA THR A 93 -26.22 -13.61 -29.63
C THR A 93 -27.09 -14.87 -29.40
N LYS A 94 -28.30 -14.62 -28.85
CA LYS A 94 -29.66 -15.14 -29.16
C LYS A 94 -29.91 -16.66 -29.32
N GLY A 95 -30.75 -17.20 -28.43
CA GLY A 95 -31.46 -18.47 -28.60
C GLY A 95 -32.75 -18.52 -27.78
N SER A 96 -33.88 -18.66 -28.46
CA SER A 96 -35.23 -18.77 -27.90
C SER A 96 -35.55 -20.24 -27.58
N GLY A 97 -36.10 -20.52 -26.39
CA GLY A 97 -36.65 -21.84 -26.03
C GLY A 97 -37.41 -21.79 -24.71
N LYS A 98 -38.71 -22.12 -24.74
CA LYS A 98 -39.63 -22.21 -23.59
C LYS A 98 -39.33 -23.46 -22.76
N GLU A 99 -39.34 -23.37 -21.43
CA GLU A 99 -40.12 -24.25 -20.53
C GLU A 99 -40.09 -23.71 -19.08
N LYS A 100 -41.16 -23.97 -18.30
CA LYS A 100 -41.37 -23.57 -16.89
C LYS A 100 -41.39 -24.83 -16.00
N VAL A 101 -40.96 -24.70 -14.73
CA VAL A 101 -41.42 -25.43 -13.50
C VAL A 101 -40.59 -24.86 -12.32
N VAL A 102 -41.11 -23.94 -11.48
CA VAL A 102 -41.82 -24.14 -10.18
C VAL A 102 -40.93 -24.88 -9.15
N THR A 103 -40.44 -24.28 -8.05
CA THR A 103 -41.22 -23.84 -6.87
C THR A 103 -40.52 -22.71 -6.07
N GLN A 104 -41.28 -21.63 -5.86
CA GLN A 104 -41.39 -20.73 -4.69
C GLN A 104 -40.25 -20.63 -3.65
N GLN A 105 -39.76 -19.40 -3.42
CA GLN A 105 -39.06 -18.99 -2.20
C GLN A 105 -40.06 -18.30 -1.24
N PRO A 106 -39.99 -18.51 0.09
CA PRO A 106 -40.87 -17.82 1.01
C PRO A 106 -40.51 -16.34 1.13
N LEU A 107 -41.56 -15.52 1.16
CA LEU A 107 -41.51 -14.11 1.55
C LEU A 107 -41.11 -13.97 3.03
N GLY A 108 -40.20 -13.04 3.31
CA GLY A 108 -40.22 -12.29 4.55
C GLY A 108 -38.90 -12.27 5.31
N LEU A 109 -38.14 -11.17 5.16
CA LEU A 109 -37.99 -10.14 6.20
C LEU A 109 -36.89 -9.16 5.77
N CYS A 110 -37.33 -8.02 5.22
CA CYS A 110 -36.59 -6.75 5.27
C CYS A 110 -36.59 -6.29 6.76
N GLN A 111 -35.71 -5.47 7.34
CA GLN A 111 -34.83 -4.36 6.93
C GLN A 111 -33.69 -4.35 7.99
N ASP A 112 -32.46 -3.94 7.72
CA ASP A 112 -32.08 -2.53 7.78
C ASP A 112 -30.86 -2.25 6.89
N ALA A 113 -31.04 -1.29 5.99
CA ALA A 113 -29.97 -0.74 5.19
C ALA A 113 -29.12 0.19 6.07
N VAL A 114 -27.93 -0.26 6.46
CA VAL A 114 -26.88 0.66 6.91
C VAL A 114 -26.37 1.40 5.67
N PRO A 115 -26.41 2.74 5.62
CA PRO A 115 -25.87 3.46 4.48
C PRO A 115 -24.37 3.19 4.38
N PRO A 116 -23.81 2.89 3.20
CA PRO A 116 -22.37 2.83 3.04
C PRO A 116 -21.82 4.24 3.30
N GLY A 117 -21.15 4.42 4.44
CA GLY A 117 -20.36 5.62 4.70
C GLY A 117 -19.34 5.81 3.58
N PRO A 118 -18.99 7.05 3.22
CA PRO A 118 -18.07 7.31 2.12
C PRO A 118 -16.71 6.67 2.42
N LEU A 119 -16.41 5.58 1.71
CA LEU A 119 -15.06 5.03 1.62
C LEU A 119 -14.14 6.14 1.11
N PRO A 120 -13.01 6.44 1.76
CA PRO A 120 -12.07 7.40 1.22
C PRO A 120 -11.50 6.82 -0.08
N ARG A 121 -11.99 7.33 -1.20
CA ARG A 121 -11.37 7.21 -2.51
C ARG A 121 -9.96 7.79 -2.39
N ARG A 122 -8.97 6.97 -2.04
CA ARG A 122 -7.55 7.35 -2.11
C ARG A 122 -7.18 7.45 -3.59
N GLY A 123 -7.56 8.58 -4.17
CA GLY A 123 -7.06 9.02 -5.46
C GLY A 123 -5.54 9.04 -5.39
N CYS A 124 -4.94 8.32 -6.34
CA CYS A 124 -3.55 8.51 -6.69
C CYS A 124 -3.33 9.99 -7.02
N CYS A 125 -2.41 10.64 -6.30
CA CYS A 125 -1.69 11.84 -6.72
C CYS A 125 -2.54 13.08 -7.05
N ARG A 126 -2.49 14.10 -6.18
CA ARG A 126 -2.60 15.51 -6.62
C ARG A 126 -1.28 16.24 -6.31
N PRO A 127 -0.89 17.23 -7.12
CA PRO A 127 0.47 17.76 -7.12
C PRO A 127 0.65 18.74 -5.96
N CYS A 128 1.74 18.59 -5.22
CA CYS A 128 2.16 19.65 -4.30
C CYS A 128 2.61 20.86 -5.14
N LEU A 129 1.83 21.94 -5.08
CA LEU A 129 2.23 23.30 -5.50
C LEU A 129 2.55 24.10 -4.23
N CYS A 130 3.77 23.95 -3.71
CA CYS A 130 4.40 24.85 -2.73
C CYS A 130 5.91 24.60 -2.88
N CYS A 131 6.67 25.45 -3.58
CA CYS A 131 7.31 26.66 -3.02
C CYS A 131 8.21 26.28 -1.85
#